data_AF-A0A2N1UH68-F1
#
_entry.id   AF-A0A2N1UH68-F1
#
_cell.length_a   1.000
_cell.length_b   1.000
_cell.length_c   1.000
_cell.angle_alpha   90.00
_cell.angle_beta   90.00
_cell.angle_gamma   90.00
#
_symmetry.space_group_name_H-M   'P 1'
#
loop_
_entity.id
_entity.type
_entity.pdbx_description
1 polymer ?
#
loop_
_entity_poly.entity_id
_entity_poly.type
_entity_poly.pdbx_seq_one_letter_code
_entity_poly.pdbx_strand_id
1 'polypeptide(L)'
;MSEETSLSFWKFVKPGKFELPAEPASKTAHSFFEKLFSGIGEEAGDGGMEAVQSELKSAPRSLIDWLAPYPEWEKAAASIKELLLPWLEDDTPEGNSRVIVAPYGSGLGEMFQLLAKNNNWPVLPAPDYNILRGRDFSWIENLPAKSEEPLVIPRLEAFFLRHYNGLEHLRKLIARLFHSRQRCIIGCNSWLWHYLDSAMQIRDSFSRFYYLQSLSAQDLQTLFCSLESRKSYRPTVFRQADTGSFILPPEMTGKGRLDSAAIKADSSVATFPSAFIKKLAVESRGIPLVAWSIWRNSLKLAPGEDVAEIAREVADKDAAATATAKTIWVKAFGDVELPALPADIGQAGAFLLLFLLQHDGLKTDVVFDLLSLEKDRLIGLLNRMQKAGIIVNENEVWRASWQGYPAIRRFLAEQDHLQDAM
;
A
#
# COMPACT_ATOMS: atom_id res chain seq x y z
N MET A 1 31.89 3.65 14.91
CA MET A 1 30.48 3.96 14.67
C MET A 1 30.39 4.42 13.23
N SER A 2 30.12 3.48 12.33
CA SER A 2 30.07 3.74 10.89
C SER A 2 28.61 4.06 10.57
N GLU A 3 28.31 5.32 10.25
CA GLU A 3 27.04 5.69 9.62
C GLU A 3 27.02 5.05 8.24
N GLU A 4 26.46 3.83 8.15
CA GLU A 4 25.93 3.36 6.88
C GLU A 4 24.78 4.31 6.54
N THR A 5 25.04 5.25 5.64
CA THR A 5 24.04 6.03 4.93
C THR A 5 23.24 5.03 4.08
N SER A 6 22.34 4.27 4.71
CA SER A 6 21.48 3.32 4.02
C SER A 6 20.52 4.16 3.18
N LEU A 7 20.80 4.28 1.89
CA LEU A 7 19.93 4.94 0.92
C LEU A 7 18.49 4.44 1.14
N SER A 8 17.61 5.35 1.55
CA SER A 8 16.19 5.05 1.72
C SER A 8 15.58 4.76 0.35
N PHE A 9 14.86 3.65 0.22
CA PHE A 9 14.11 3.34 -1.00
C PHE A 9 12.84 4.20 -1.15
N TRP A 10 12.51 5.01 -0.14
CA TRP A 10 11.42 5.98 -0.19
C TRP A 10 11.84 7.21 -1.00
N LYS A 11 11.34 7.31 -2.23
CA LYS A 11 11.64 8.42 -3.14
C LYS A 11 10.40 9.26 -3.41
N PHE A 12 10.58 10.57 -3.40
CA PHE A 12 9.53 11.54 -3.73
C PHE A 12 9.97 12.33 -4.95
N VAL A 13 9.21 12.24 -6.03
CA VAL A 13 9.60 12.74 -7.35
C VAL A 13 8.65 13.81 -7.84
N LYS A 14 9.13 14.65 -8.76
CA LYS A 14 8.24 15.57 -9.46
C LYS A 14 7.31 14.78 -10.41
N PRO A 15 6.12 15.29 -10.74
CA PRO A 15 5.11 14.55 -11.52
C PRO A 15 5.61 13.99 -12.84
N GLY A 16 6.40 14.76 -13.60
CA GLY A 16 6.98 14.32 -14.88
C GLY A 16 8.11 13.29 -14.77
N LYS A 17 8.48 12.87 -13.55
CA LYS A 17 9.49 11.83 -13.28
C LYS A 17 8.90 10.60 -12.60
N PHE A 18 7.59 10.56 -12.40
CA PHE A 18 6.95 9.41 -11.80
C PHE A 18 6.94 8.25 -12.81
N GLU A 19 7.43 7.10 -12.35
CA GLU A 19 7.48 5.88 -13.15
C GLU A 19 6.70 4.78 -12.45
N LEU A 20 6.14 3.85 -13.23
CA LEU A 20 5.56 2.62 -12.70
C LEU A 20 6.58 1.49 -12.75
N PRO A 21 6.44 0.44 -11.93
CA PRO A 21 7.31 -0.73 -12.05
C PRO A 21 7.12 -1.36 -13.43
N ALA A 22 8.21 -1.48 -14.19
CA ALA A 22 8.20 -2.10 -15.51
C ALA A 22 8.36 -3.63 -15.39
N GLU A 23 7.69 -4.37 -16.28
CA GLU A 23 8.02 -5.77 -16.50
C GLU A 23 9.45 -5.91 -17.04
N PRO A 24 10.19 -6.97 -16.69
CA PRO A 24 11.42 -7.27 -17.41
C PRO A 24 11.06 -7.49 -18.89
N ALA A 25 11.72 -6.74 -19.79
CA ALA A 25 11.62 -6.93 -21.23
C ALA A 25 12.17 -8.32 -21.60
N SER A 26 11.35 -9.36 -21.44
CA SER A 26 11.62 -10.64 -22.08
C SER A 26 11.31 -10.46 -23.56
N LYS A 27 12.30 -10.78 -24.41
CA LYS A 27 12.19 -10.71 -25.86
C LYS A 27 11.20 -11.76 -26.37
N THR A 28 9.91 -11.53 -26.18
CA THR A 28 8.83 -12.07 -27.01
C THR A 28 7.61 -11.16 -26.85
N ALA A 29 7.57 -10.10 -27.66
CA ALA A 29 6.35 -9.34 -27.86
C ALA A 29 5.36 -10.23 -28.62
N HIS A 30 4.25 -10.61 -27.98
CA HIS A 30 2.87 -10.50 -28.51
C HIS A 30 1.86 -11.26 -27.60
N SER A 31 0.79 -10.58 -27.20
CA SER A 31 -0.50 -11.10 -26.69
C SER A 31 -0.58 -11.78 -25.30
N PHE A 32 0.07 -11.24 -24.26
CA PHE A 32 0.01 -11.86 -22.93
C PHE A 32 -1.23 -11.53 -22.08
N PHE A 33 -2.05 -10.53 -22.45
CA PHE A 33 -3.22 -10.11 -21.65
C PHE A 33 -4.56 -10.78 -22.03
N GLU A 34 -4.65 -11.56 -23.11
CA GLU A 34 -5.90 -12.22 -23.53
C GLU A 34 -5.94 -13.74 -23.28
N LYS A 35 -4.84 -14.37 -22.85
CA LYS A 35 -4.77 -15.84 -22.62
C LYS A 35 -4.91 -16.27 -21.15
N LEU A 36 -5.50 -15.43 -20.31
CA LEU A 36 -5.85 -15.79 -18.93
C LEU A 36 -7.19 -16.57 -18.84
N PHE A 37 -7.82 -16.88 -19.97
CA PHE A 37 -8.96 -17.80 -20.07
C PHE A 37 -8.88 -18.69 -21.31
N SER A 38 -8.38 -19.91 -21.14
CA SER A 38 -8.91 -21.13 -21.76
C SER A 38 -8.01 -22.30 -21.34
N GLY A 39 -8.57 -23.25 -20.61
CA GLY A 39 -7.85 -24.46 -20.22
C GLY A 39 -7.50 -25.35 -21.41
N ILE A 40 -6.43 -26.11 -21.23
CA ILE A 40 -6.28 -27.57 -21.41
C ILE A 40 -4.77 -27.82 -21.39
N GLY A 41 -4.37 -28.76 -20.53
CA GLY A 41 -2.97 -29.08 -20.27
C GLY A 41 -2.30 -29.86 -21.40
N GLU A 42 -1.00 -30.03 -21.23
CA GLU A 42 -0.26 -31.16 -21.79
C GLU A 42 0.89 -31.49 -20.84
N GLU A 43 0.98 -32.78 -20.54
CA GLU A 43 1.76 -33.41 -19.48
C GLU A 43 3.26 -33.36 -19.74
N ALA A 44 4.03 -32.98 -18.70
CA ALA A 44 5.42 -33.40 -18.56
C ALA A 44 5.85 -33.42 -17.07
N GLY A 45 5.61 -34.54 -16.39
CA GLY A 45 6.40 -34.98 -15.23
C GLY A 45 6.20 -34.22 -13.91
N ASP A 46 4.96 -34.03 -13.45
CA ASP A 46 4.64 -33.23 -12.25
C ASP A 46 4.21 -34.05 -11.01
N GLY A 47 4.73 -35.28 -10.86
CA GLY A 47 4.28 -36.16 -9.76
C GLY A 47 4.73 -35.73 -8.35
N GLY A 48 5.72 -34.83 -8.24
CA GLY A 48 6.37 -34.49 -6.96
C GLY A 48 6.18 -33.05 -6.48
N MET A 49 5.95 -32.08 -7.38
CA MET A 49 5.94 -30.65 -7.04
C MET A 49 4.53 -30.07 -7.02
N GLU A 50 3.64 -30.46 -7.95
CA GLU A 50 2.19 -30.26 -7.85
C GLU A 50 1.61 -30.82 -6.53
N ALA A 51 2.12 -31.98 -6.09
CA ALA A 51 1.75 -32.59 -4.83
C ALA A 51 2.06 -31.66 -3.63
N VAL A 52 3.23 -31.00 -3.61
CA VAL A 52 3.62 -30.09 -2.53
C VAL A 52 2.66 -28.90 -2.47
N GLN A 53 2.30 -28.29 -3.60
CA GLN A 53 1.34 -27.17 -3.61
C GLN A 53 -0.03 -27.55 -3.04
N SER A 54 -0.54 -28.73 -3.40
CA SER A 54 -1.86 -29.21 -2.97
C SER A 54 -1.95 -29.52 -1.46
N GLU A 55 -0.81 -29.79 -0.82
CA GLU A 55 -0.72 -30.13 0.61
C GLU A 55 -0.34 -28.95 1.51
N LEU A 56 -0.05 -27.77 0.96
CA LEU A 56 0.35 -26.58 1.72
C LEU A 56 -0.79 -26.06 2.61
N LYS A 57 -0.54 -25.96 3.91
CA LYS A 57 -1.49 -25.39 4.87
C LYS A 57 -1.35 -23.87 4.94
N SER A 58 -2.47 -23.19 5.10
CA SER A 58 -2.48 -21.75 5.41
C SER A 58 -1.74 -21.47 6.73
N ALA A 59 -0.78 -20.56 6.69
CA ALA A 59 -0.07 -20.14 7.89
C ALA A 59 -1.01 -19.39 8.86
N PRO A 60 -0.88 -19.56 10.19
CA PRO A 60 -1.63 -18.78 11.17
C PRO A 60 -1.40 -17.30 11.00
N ARG A 61 -2.42 -16.52 11.33
CA ARG A 61 -2.33 -15.06 11.31
C ARG A 61 -1.19 -14.54 12.20
N SER A 62 -0.97 -15.14 13.38
CA SER A 62 0.14 -14.80 14.27
C SER A 62 1.52 -15.03 13.64
N LEU A 63 1.70 -16.11 12.89
CA LEU A 63 2.94 -16.38 12.17
C LEU A 63 3.14 -15.42 11.00
N ILE A 64 2.08 -15.14 10.24
CA ILE A 64 2.15 -14.15 9.14
C ILE A 64 2.44 -12.74 9.70
N ASP A 65 1.84 -12.36 10.82
CA ASP A 65 2.10 -11.09 11.53
C ASP A 65 3.53 -10.97 12.05
N TRP A 66 4.18 -12.11 12.28
CA TRP A 66 5.57 -12.17 12.67
C TRP A 66 6.52 -12.15 11.47
N LEU A 67 6.23 -12.92 10.42
CA LEU A 67 7.05 -13.02 9.19
C LEU A 67 7.01 -11.74 8.35
N ALA A 68 5.84 -11.12 8.29
CA ALA A 68 5.56 -9.93 7.49
C ALA A 68 4.69 -8.96 8.31
N PRO A 69 5.25 -8.35 9.37
CA PRO A 69 4.55 -7.34 10.18
C PRO A 69 4.11 -6.16 9.31
N TYR A 70 3.15 -5.37 9.81
CA TYR A 70 2.74 -4.13 9.16
C TYR A 70 3.95 -3.21 8.93
N PRO A 71 4.10 -2.59 7.74
CA PRO A 71 5.23 -1.71 7.47
C PRO A 71 5.31 -0.52 8.43
N GLU A 72 6.53 -0.21 8.84
CA GLU A 72 6.86 0.97 9.62
C GLU A 72 7.24 2.14 8.71
N TRP A 73 6.92 3.35 9.14
CA TRP A 73 6.96 4.54 8.31
C TRP A 73 8.04 5.54 8.71
N GLU A 74 8.88 5.22 9.69
CA GLU A 74 9.94 6.07 10.25
C GLU A 74 10.93 6.51 9.18
N LYS A 75 11.45 5.56 8.39
CA LYS A 75 12.37 5.86 7.29
C LYS A 75 11.68 6.67 6.18
N ALA A 76 10.40 6.40 5.90
CA ALA A 76 9.65 7.15 4.90
C ALA A 76 9.41 8.60 5.34
N ALA A 77 9.00 8.81 6.60
CA ALA A 77 8.83 10.12 7.21
C ALA A 77 10.15 10.91 7.24
N ALA A 78 11.28 10.25 7.54
CA ALA A 78 12.61 10.86 7.45
C ALA A 78 12.92 11.32 6.02
N SER A 79 12.67 10.49 5.01
CA SER A 79 12.86 10.87 3.60
C SER A 79 11.95 12.03 3.15
N ILE A 80 10.74 12.15 3.70
CA ILE A 80 9.90 13.34 3.49
C ILE A 80 10.55 14.58 4.11
N LYS A 81 11.07 14.47 5.33
CA LYS A 81 11.76 15.59 5.99
C LYS A 81 12.96 16.06 5.19
N GLU A 82 13.80 15.13 4.74
CA GLU A 82 14.97 15.42 3.90
C GLU A 82 14.58 16.14 2.60
N LEU A 83 13.49 15.71 1.94
CA LEU A 83 12.95 16.38 0.75
C LEU A 83 12.54 17.83 1.04
N LEU A 84 11.93 18.07 2.22
CA LEU A 84 11.36 19.36 2.58
C LEU A 84 12.36 20.31 3.23
N LEU A 85 13.49 19.80 3.74
CA LEU A 85 14.48 20.55 4.50
C LEU A 85 14.94 21.84 3.79
N PRO A 86 15.30 21.83 2.50
CA PRO A 86 15.72 23.05 1.81
C PRO A 86 14.64 24.14 1.77
N TRP A 87 13.36 23.76 1.79
CA TRP A 87 12.24 24.71 1.80
C TRP A 87 11.88 25.17 3.22
N LEU A 88 12.09 24.32 4.23
CA LEU A 88 11.85 24.67 5.62
C LEU A 88 12.89 25.69 6.14
N GLU A 89 14.13 25.58 5.66
CA GLU A 89 15.26 26.45 6.03
C GLU A 89 15.36 27.73 5.18
N ASP A 90 14.58 27.84 4.10
CA ASP A 90 14.58 29.01 3.22
C ASP A 90 13.78 30.17 3.83
N ASP A 91 14.45 31.28 4.15
CA ASP A 91 13.86 32.51 4.68
C ASP A 91 12.90 33.20 3.68
N THR A 92 13.08 32.95 2.38
CA THR A 92 12.28 33.52 1.29
C THR A 92 11.70 32.43 0.38
N PRO A 93 10.88 31.51 0.93
CA PRO A 93 10.49 30.32 0.22
C PRO A 93 9.58 30.65 -0.97
N GLU A 94 9.84 29.99 -2.09
CA GLU A 94 8.90 29.97 -3.21
C GLU A 94 7.62 29.22 -2.81
N GLY A 95 6.60 29.99 -2.41
CA GLY A 95 5.30 29.50 -1.99
C GLY A 95 5.30 28.89 -0.58
N ASN A 96 4.15 28.98 0.07
CA ASN A 96 3.98 28.55 1.47
C ASN A 96 3.48 27.11 1.60
N SER A 97 3.33 26.36 0.51
CA SER A 97 2.77 25.01 0.56
C SER A 97 3.65 24.00 -0.15
N ARG A 98 3.71 22.79 0.40
CA ARG A 98 4.25 21.60 -0.27
C ARG A 98 3.23 20.48 -0.16
N VAL A 99 2.85 19.92 -1.30
CA VAL A 99 1.90 18.80 -1.35
C VAL A 99 2.64 17.51 -1.70
N ILE A 100 2.35 16.43 -0.99
CA ILE A 100 2.78 15.08 -1.36
C ILE A 100 1.53 14.29 -1.71
N VAL A 101 1.55 13.69 -2.90
CA VAL A 101 0.48 12.85 -3.42
C VAL A 101 0.98 11.41 -3.49
N ALA A 102 0.17 10.48 -3.03
CA ALA A 102 0.54 9.06 -3.04
C ALA A 102 -0.68 8.18 -3.32
N PRO A 103 -0.49 6.99 -3.90
CA PRO A 103 -1.58 6.09 -4.20
C PRO A 103 -2.28 5.58 -2.94
N TYR A 104 -3.51 5.09 -3.10
CA TYR A 104 -4.22 4.35 -2.04
C TYR A 104 -3.35 3.20 -1.53
N GLY A 105 -3.27 3.00 -0.21
CA GLY A 105 -2.40 1.96 0.38
C GLY A 105 -0.91 2.32 0.42
N SER A 106 -0.55 3.60 0.30
CA SER A 106 0.83 4.08 0.42
C SER A 106 1.30 4.31 1.86
N GLY A 107 0.38 4.48 2.82
CA GLY A 107 0.70 4.87 4.21
C GLY A 107 0.98 6.36 4.41
N LEU A 108 0.71 7.21 3.41
CA LEU A 108 1.07 8.64 3.44
C LEU A 108 0.58 9.38 4.70
N GLY A 109 -0.67 9.17 5.08
CA GLY A 109 -1.24 9.81 6.28
C GLY A 109 -0.49 9.44 7.56
N GLU A 110 -0.07 8.19 7.70
CA GLU A 110 0.71 7.70 8.84
C GLU A 110 2.13 8.28 8.83
N MET A 111 2.77 8.36 7.66
CA MET A 111 4.08 9.02 7.50
C MET A 111 4.02 10.47 7.98
N PHE A 112 2.97 11.22 7.62
CA PHE A 112 2.80 12.62 7.99
C PHE A 112 2.47 12.81 9.47
N GLN A 113 1.65 11.93 10.06
CA GLN A 113 1.38 11.94 11.49
C GLN A 113 2.65 11.70 12.30
N LEU A 114 3.46 10.73 11.88
CA LEU A 114 4.75 10.44 12.50
C LEU A 114 5.73 11.59 12.34
N LEU A 115 5.81 12.19 11.15
CA LEU A 115 6.64 13.35 10.87
C LEU A 115 6.26 14.54 11.77
N ALA A 116 4.97 14.86 11.87
CA ALA A 116 4.48 15.94 12.72
C ALA A 116 4.81 15.68 14.19
N LYS A 117 4.53 14.47 14.68
CA LYS A 117 4.84 14.04 16.05
C LYS A 117 6.33 14.16 16.36
N ASN A 118 7.20 13.69 15.48
CA ASN A 118 8.65 13.69 15.71
C ASN A 118 9.27 15.10 15.73
N ASN A 119 8.60 16.09 15.13
CA ASN A 119 9.07 17.46 15.06
C ASN A 119 8.21 18.44 15.87
N ASN A 120 7.24 17.93 16.64
CA ASN A 120 6.24 18.72 17.37
C ASN A 120 5.46 19.72 16.51
N TRP A 121 5.26 19.44 15.23
CA TRP A 121 4.54 20.33 14.33
C TRP A 121 3.02 20.23 14.53
N PRO A 122 2.28 21.34 14.42
CA PRO A 122 0.83 21.34 14.54
C PRO A 122 0.18 20.55 13.42
N VAL A 123 -0.71 19.63 13.78
CA VAL A 123 -1.55 18.87 12.84
C VAL A 123 -2.93 19.49 12.80
N LEU A 124 -3.44 19.81 11.61
CA LEU A 124 -4.82 20.27 11.45
C LEU A 124 -5.77 19.07 11.62
N PRO A 125 -6.65 19.04 12.65
CA PRO A 125 -7.66 18.01 12.76
C PRO A 125 -8.70 18.15 11.65
N ALA A 126 -9.14 17.01 11.11
CA ALA A 126 -10.23 16.99 10.15
C ALA A 126 -11.57 17.30 10.84
N PRO A 127 -12.47 18.06 10.19
CA PRO A 127 -13.81 18.28 10.73
C PRO A 127 -14.63 16.99 10.74
N ASP A 128 -15.57 16.91 11.67
CA ASP A 128 -16.51 15.79 11.70
C ASP A 128 -17.39 15.74 10.45
N TYR A 129 -17.86 14.53 10.13
CA TYR A 129 -18.77 14.30 9.01
C TYR A 129 -19.98 15.24 9.00
N ASN A 130 -20.61 15.47 10.16
CA ASN A 130 -21.79 16.35 10.25
C ASN A 130 -21.47 17.80 9.87
N ILE A 131 -20.25 18.27 10.17
CA ILE A 131 -19.79 19.61 9.80
C ILE A 131 -19.58 19.69 8.29
N LEU A 132 -18.91 18.70 7.69
CA LEU A 132 -18.65 18.63 6.24
C LEU A 132 -19.91 18.38 5.39
N ARG A 133 -20.90 17.70 5.98
CA ARG A 133 -22.23 17.49 5.38
C ARG A 133 -23.03 18.78 5.46
N GLY A 134 -22.97 19.46 6.60
CA GLY A 134 -23.47 20.81 6.76
C GLY A 134 -22.68 21.80 5.92
N ARG A 135 -23.18 23.02 5.80
CA ARG A 135 -22.38 24.15 5.28
C ARG A 135 -21.82 24.96 6.44
N ASP A 136 -21.34 24.26 7.48
CA ASP A 136 -20.79 24.88 8.68
C ASP A 136 -19.30 25.14 8.52
N PHE A 137 -18.94 26.41 8.37
CA PHE A 137 -17.57 26.85 8.14
C PHE A 137 -16.86 27.34 9.41
N SER A 138 -17.48 27.20 10.59
CA SER A 138 -16.91 27.65 11.86
C SER A 138 -15.53 27.03 12.14
N TRP A 139 -15.31 25.79 11.73
CA TRP A 139 -14.01 25.13 11.87
C TRP A 139 -12.87 25.83 11.11
N ILE A 140 -13.19 26.59 10.04
CA ILE A 140 -12.21 27.34 9.25
C ILE A 140 -11.73 28.60 10.00
N GLU A 141 -12.62 29.18 10.79
CA GLU A 141 -12.31 30.35 11.63
C GLU A 141 -11.38 29.95 12.78
N ASN A 142 -11.49 28.70 13.24
CA ASN A 142 -10.68 28.10 14.31
C ASN A 142 -9.36 27.47 13.83
N LEU A 143 -8.90 27.77 12.60
CA LEU A 143 -7.59 27.31 12.15
C LEU A 143 -6.49 27.83 13.12
N PRO A 144 -5.43 27.03 13.35
CA PRO A 144 -4.32 27.45 14.21
C PRO A 144 -3.80 28.85 13.82
N ALA A 145 -3.49 29.65 14.84
CA ALA A 145 -2.82 30.93 14.60
C ALA A 145 -1.48 30.69 13.90
N LYS A 146 -1.04 31.69 13.11
CA LYS A 146 0.23 31.59 12.40
C LYS A 146 1.36 31.29 13.39
N SER A 147 2.06 30.19 13.14
CA SER A 147 3.28 29.77 13.83
C SER A 147 4.46 29.79 12.86
N GLU A 148 5.68 29.81 13.40
CA GLU A 148 6.91 29.55 12.65
C GLU A 148 6.97 28.09 12.17
N GLU A 149 6.35 27.19 12.93
CA GLU A 149 6.26 25.76 12.59
C GLU A 149 5.26 25.52 11.45
N PRO A 150 5.59 24.58 10.53
CA PRO A 150 4.69 24.25 9.43
C PRO A 150 3.43 23.56 9.94
N LEU A 151 2.27 23.96 9.40
CA LEU A 151 1.01 23.27 9.61
C LEU A 151 0.97 22.00 8.76
N VAL A 152 0.71 20.86 9.39
CA VAL A 152 0.62 19.57 8.72
C VAL A 152 -0.84 19.20 8.50
N ILE A 153 -1.19 18.87 7.26
CA ILE A 153 -2.49 18.31 6.86
C ILE A 153 -2.21 16.91 6.30
N PRO A 154 -2.24 15.85 7.14
CA PRO A 154 -1.79 14.52 6.73
C PRO A 154 -2.63 13.88 5.62
N ARG A 155 -3.93 14.18 5.61
CA ARG A 155 -4.94 13.59 4.73
C ARG A 155 -5.93 14.64 4.29
N LEU A 156 -5.73 15.23 3.12
CA LEU A 156 -6.64 16.22 2.55
C LEU A 156 -8.04 15.63 2.31
N GLU A 157 -8.12 14.33 2.06
CA GLU A 157 -9.37 13.59 1.89
C GLU A 157 -10.31 13.59 3.08
N ALA A 158 -9.79 13.86 4.28
CA ALA A 158 -10.61 14.00 5.47
C ALA A 158 -11.32 15.36 5.57
N PHE A 159 -11.00 16.33 4.69
CA PHE A 159 -11.58 17.68 4.68
C PHE A 159 -12.65 17.86 3.59
N PHE A 160 -13.11 16.75 3.02
CA PHE A 160 -13.98 16.72 1.84
C PHE A 160 -14.99 15.58 1.92
N LEU A 161 -16.20 15.83 1.42
CA LEU A 161 -17.22 14.81 1.16
C LEU A 161 -17.73 14.97 -0.26
N ARG A 162 -17.85 13.89 -1.03
CA ARG A 162 -18.32 13.95 -2.43
C ARG A 162 -19.84 14.07 -2.55
N HIS A 163 -20.36 15.23 -2.15
CA HIS A 163 -21.74 15.66 -2.39
C HIS A 163 -21.77 17.00 -3.15
N TYR A 164 -22.95 17.45 -3.56
CA TYR A 164 -23.14 18.62 -4.42
C TYR A 164 -22.44 19.90 -3.90
N ASN A 165 -22.42 20.14 -2.59
CA ASN A 165 -21.77 21.32 -1.97
C ASN A 165 -20.39 20.99 -1.36
N GLY A 166 -19.90 19.77 -1.49
CA GLY A 166 -18.77 19.26 -0.72
C GLY A 166 -17.44 19.95 -0.97
N LEU A 167 -17.26 20.55 -2.15
CA LEU A 167 -16.06 21.31 -2.51
C LEU A 167 -15.96 22.66 -1.80
N GLU A 168 -17.03 23.18 -1.21
CA GLU A 168 -17.00 24.50 -0.55
C GLU A 168 -16.04 24.53 0.64
N HIS A 169 -15.99 23.45 1.42
CA HIS A 169 -15.06 23.31 2.54
C HIS A 169 -13.61 23.36 2.08
N LEU A 170 -13.25 22.58 1.06
CA LEU A 170 -11.90 22.59 0.49
C LEU A 170 -11.55 23.96 -0.10
N ARG A 171 -12.45 24.59 -0.86
CA ARG A 171 -12.20 25.92 -1.44
C ARG A 171 -11.92 26.96 -0.37
N LYS A 172 -12.70 26.97 0.71
CA LYS A 172 -12.50 27.90 1.84
C LYS A 172 -11.24 27.57 2.63
N LEU A 173 -10.92 26.29 2.84
CA LEU A 173 -9.66 25.87 3.45
C LEU A 173 -8.47 26.39 2.63
N ILE A 174 -8.44 26.10 1.33
CA ILE A 174 -7.37 26.54 0.42
C ILE A 174 -7.25 28.07 0.46
N ALA A 175 -8.35 28.81 0.32
CA ALA A 175 -8.33 30.27 0.41
C ALA A 175 -7.77 30.76 1.75
N ARG A 176 -8.11 30.11 2.87
CA ARG A 176 -7.59 30.47 4.19
C ARG A 176 -6.09 30.20 4.32
N LEU A 177 -5.60 29.06 3.83
CA LEU A 177 -4.19 28.72 3.82
C LEU A 177 -3.37 29.75 3.01
N PHE A 178 -3.86 30.14 1.84
CA PHE A 178 -3.23 31.18 1.01
C PHE A 178 -3.12 32.52 1.73
N HIS A 179 -4.17 32.97 2.42
CA HIS A 179 -4.15 34.23 3.17
C HIS A 179 -3.25 34.17 4.41
N SER A 180 -3.16 33.02 5.09
CA SER A 180 -2.37 32.88 6.32
C SER A 180 -0.86 33.07 6.11
N ARG A 181 -0.38 32.78 4.89
CA ARG A 181 1.05 32.65 4.57
C ARG A 181 1.84 31.72 5.51
N GLN A 182 1.17 30.86 6.25
CA GLN A 182 1.82 29.84 7.08
C GLN A 182 2.35 28.74 6.17
N ARG A 183 3.55 28.22 6.47
CA ARG A 183 4.08 27.05 5.79
C ARG A 183 3.14 25.86 6.03
N CYS A 184 2.72 25.19 4.97
CA CYS A 184 1.77 24.07 5.04
C CYS A 184 2.34 22.86 4.30
N ILE A 185 2.30 21.70 4.96
CA ILE A 185 2.67 20.42 4.37
C ILE A 185 1.39 19.59 4.25
N ILE A 186 1.02 19.21 3.03
CA ILE A 186 -0.28 18.60 2.74
C ILE A 186 -0.05 17.23 2.13
N GLY A 187 -0.61 16.18 2.75
CA GLY A 187 -0.73 14.85 2.18
C GLY A 187 -2.10 14.70 1.51
N CYS A 188 -2.14 14.09 0.32
CA CYS A 188 -3.38 13.80 -0.39
C CYS A 188 -3.27 12.44 -1.08
N ASN A 189 -4.31 11.61 -0.98
CA ASN A 189 -4.36 10.42 -1.83
C ASN A 189 -4.52 10.81 -3.32
N SER A 190 -4.00 9.95 -4.21
CA SER A 190 -3.98 10.22 -5.66
C SER A 190 -5.38 10.30 -6.29
N TRP A 191 -6.32 9.46 -5.84
CA TRP A 191 -7.69 9.43 -6.35
C TRP A 191 -8.43 10.75 -6.12
N LEU A 192 -8.33 11.29 -4.91
CA LEU A 192 -8.86 12.61 -4.60
C LEU A 192 -8.11 13.71 -5.35
N TRP A 193 -6.78 13.64 -5.40
CA TRP A 193 -5.97 14.63 -6.10
C TRP A 193 -6.39 14.80 -7.56
N HIS A 194 -6.56 13.69 -8.28
CA HIS A 194 -7.04 13.68 -9.67
C HIS A 194 -8.48 14.16 -9.81
N TYR A 195 -9.36 13.81 -8.88
CA TYR A 195 -10.73 14.33 -8.85
C TYR A 195 -10.77 15.85 -8.64
N LEU A 196 -9.99 16.37 -7.68
CA LEU A 196 -9.94 17.80 -7.36
C LEU A 196 -9.28 18.61 -8.48
N ASP A 197 -8.31 18.04 -9.17
CA ASP A 197 -7.72 18.65 -10.35
C ASP A 197 -8.76 18.82 -11.46
N SER A 198 -9.54 17.76 -11.72
CA SER A 198 -10.62 17.80 -12.70
C SER A 198 -11.74 18.78 -12.29
N ALA A 199 -12.11 18.81 -11.00
CA ALA A 199 -13.27 19.55 -10.52
C ALA A 199 -12.99 21.02 -10.16
N MET A 200 -11.76 21.36 -9.80
CA MET A 200 -11.41 22.71 -9.35
C MET A 200 -9.97 23.15 -9.65
N GLN A 201 -9.26 22.45 -10.55
CA GLN A 201 -7.90 22.79 -10.98
C GLN A 201 -6.93 22.95 -9.79
N ILE A 202 -6.96 22.00 -8.86
CA ILE A 202 -6.19 22.08 -7.61
C ILE A 202 -4.67 22.23 -7.84
N ARG A 203 -4.13 21.75 -8.96
CA ARG A 203 -2.71 21.93 -9.30
C ARG A 203 -2.31 23.39 -9.51
N ASP A 204 -3.23 24.24 -9.98
CA ASP A 204 -2.99 25.68 -10.11
C ASP A 204 -2.91 26.35 -8.73
N SER A 205 -3.67 25.84 -7.77
CA SER A 205 -3.61 26.25 -6.36
C SER A 205 -2.36 25.72 -5.64
N PHE A 206 -1.78 24.62 -6.10
CA PHE A 206 -0.62 24.00 -5.46
C PHE A 206 0.42 23.61 -6.50
N SER A 207 1.19 24.58 -6.97
CA SER A 207 2.20 24.38 -8.02
C SER A 207 3.43 23.57 -7.57
N ARG A 208 3.62 23.40 -6.26
CA ARG A 208 4.74 22.66 -5.65
C ARG A 208 4.25 21.37 -5.00
N PHE A 209 4.20 20.31 -5.81
CA PHE A 209 3.78 18.99 -5.36
C PHE A 209 4.71 17.88 -5.85
N TYR A 210 4.76 16.81 -5.07
CA TYR A 210 5.59 15.62 -5.30
C TYR A 210 4.74 14.37 -5.25
N TYR A 211 5.15 13.36 -6.00
CA TYR A 211 4.57 12.03 -5.99
C TYR A 211 5.46 11.09 -5.20
N LEU A 212 4.87 10.24 -4.36
CA LEU A 212 5.56 9.07 -3.85
C LEU A 212 5.84 8.14 -5.04
N GLN A 213 7.12 7.90 -5.33
CA GLN A 213 7.56 7.01 -6.40
C GLN A 213 7.13 5.57 -6.08
N SER A 214 6.63 4.85 -7.09
CA SER A 214 6.30 3.43 -6.93
C SER A 214 7.54 2.63 -6.54
N LEU A 215 7.39 1.68 -5.62
CA LEU A 215 8.47 0.78 -5.25
C LEU A 215 8.79 -0.16 -6.42
N SER A 216 10.04 -0.16 -6.87
CA SER A 216 10.52 -1.14 -7.84
C SER A 216 10.57 -2.54 -7.23
N ALA A 217 10.79 -3.57 -8.06
CA ALA A 217 11.04 -4.93 -7.56
C ALA A 217 12.21 -5.00 -6.56
N GLN A 218 13.25 -4.17 -6.76
CA GLN A 218 14.39 -4.09 -5.85
C GLN A 218 14.00 -3.44 -4.51
N ASP A 219 13.17 -2.40 -4.55
CA ASP A 219 12.70 -1.70 -3.35
C ASP A 219 11.77 -2.60 -2.53
N LEU A 220 10.87 -3.35 -3.19
CA LEU A 220 9.99 -4.32 -2.53
C LEU A 220 10.77 -5.48 -1.90
N GLN A 221 11.79 -6.01 -2.58
CA GLN A 221 12.69 -7.01 -1.97
C GLN A 221 13.34 -6.45 -0.70
N THR A 222 13.88 -5.23 -0.78
CA THR A 222 14.52 -4.57 0.37
C THR A 222 13.53 -4.36 1.51
N LEU A 223 12.31 -3.93 1.19
CA LEU A 223 11.22 -3.78 2.16
C LEU A 223 10.93 -5.10 2.87
N PHE A 224 10.68 -6.19 2.14
CA PHE A 224 10.30 -7.48 2.76
C PHE A 224 11.44 -8.12 3.56
N CYS A 225 12.69 -8.05 3.08
CA CYS A 225 13.85 -8.46 3.90
C CYS A 225 13.94 -7.62 5.19
N SER A 226 13.64 -6.32 5.12
CA SER A 226 13.63 -5.47 6.31
C SER A 226 12.50 -5.79 7.29
N LEU A 227 11.37 -6.35 6.84
CA LEU A 227 10.26 -6.71 7.72
C LEU A 227 10.56 -7.98 8.52
N GLU A 228 11.12 -8.99 7.88
CA GLU A 228 11.46 -10.26 8.52
C GLU A 228 12.60 -10.09 9.54
N SER A 229 13.67 -9.38 9.17
CA SER A 229 14.87 -9.19 10.00
C SER A 229 14.62 -8.51 11.35
N ARG A 230 13.47 -7.83 11.52
CA ARG A 230 13.11 -7.12 12.76
C ARG A 230 12.73 -8.05 13.90
N LYS A 231 11.93 -9.08 13.60
CA LYS A 231 11.32 -9.95 14.62
C LYS A 231 11.94 -11.34 14.65
N SER A 232 12.77 -11.66 13.67
CA SER A 232 13.33 -12.99 13.52
C SER A 232 14.51 -13.25 14.43
N TYR A 233 14.36 -14.19 15.36
CA TYR A 233 15.43 -14.72 16.20
C TYR A 233 16.03 -16.01 15.63
N ARG A 234 15.46 -16.55 14.54
CA ARG A 234 15.93 -17.76 13.84
C ARG A 234 16.18 -17.45 12.36
N PRO A 235 17.07 -18.20 11.67
CA PRO A 235 17.21 -18.04 10.23
C PRO A 235 15.93 -18.51 9.52
N THR A 236 15.35 -17.69 8.65
CA THR A 236 14.23 -18.10 7.78
C THR A 236 14.62 -17.97 6.31
N VAL A 237 14.11 -18.88 5.49
CA VAL A 237 14.26 -18.82 4.02
C VAL A 237 12.91 -18.93 3.34
N PHE A 238 12.73 -18.17 2.26
CA PHE A 238 11.48 -18.13 1.51
C PHE A 238 11.69 -18.82 0.17
N ARG A 239 10.98 -19.94 -0.04
CA ARG A 239 11.07 -20.73 -1.27
C ARG A 239 9.74 -20.79 -2.00
N GLN A 240 9.79 -20.69 -3.32
CA GLN A 240 8.60 -20.86 -4.15
C GLN A 240 8.22 -22.35 -4.19
N ALA A 241 6.93 -22.64 -4.06
CA ALA A 241 6.41 -24.00 -3.89
C ALA A 241 6.56 -24.89 -5.13
N ASP A 242 6.49 -24.32 -6.33
CA ASP A 242 6.61 -25.04 -7.61
C ASP A 242 8.06 -25.37 -8.01
N THR A 243 8.98 -24.45 -7.73
CA THR A 243 10.36 -24.49 -8.24
C THR A 243 11.39 -24.74 -7.15
N GLY A 244 11.00 -24.62 -5.88
CA GLY A 244 11.93 -24.64 -4.74
C GLY A 244 12.90 -23.46 -4.70
N SER A 245 12.78 -22.50 -5.62
CA SER A 245 13.72 -21.39 -5.78
C SER A 245 13.55 -20.33 -4.69
N PHE A 246 14.65 -19.66 -4.33
CA PHE A 246 14.60 -18.57 -3.34
C PHE A 246 13.88 -17.35 -3.88
N ILE A 247 12.91 -16.83 -3.12
CA ILE A 247 12.18 -15.61 -3.47
C ILE A 247 12.87 -14.37 -2.92
N LEU A 248 13.30 -14.44 -1.66
CA LEU A 248 14.11 -13.43 -0.99
C LEU A 248 15.56 -13.93 -0.86
N PRO A 249 16.57 -13.04 -0.90
CA PRO A 249 17.95 -13.41 -0.70
C PRO A 249 18.15 -14.02 0.69
N PRO A 250 18.56 -15.31 0.80
CA PRO A 250 18.73 -15.97 2.10
C PRO A 250 19.83 -15.33 2.95
N GLU A 251 20.78 -14.61 2.34
CA GLU A 251 21.80 -13.81 3.03
C GLU A 251 21.24 -12.55 3.70
N MET A 252 20.03 -12.12 3.33
CA MET A 252 19.34 -10.94 3.86
C MET A 252 18.15 -11.28 4.78
N THR A 253 17.85 -12.57 4.99
CA THR A 253 16.76 -13.03 5.87
C THR A 253 17.29 -13.78 7.09
N GLY A 254 16.69 -13.55 8.26
CA GLY A 254 17.05 -14.14 9.55
C GLY A 254 18.22 -13.46 10.29
N LYS A 255 18.26 -13.56 11.63
CA LYS A 255 19.37 -13.07 12.47
C LYS A 255 20.60 -14.00 12.50
N GLY A 256 20.96 -14.54 11.35
CA GLY A 256 22.08 -15.47 11.22
C GLY A 256 22.21 -15.91 9.78
N ARG A 257 22.96 -15.11 9.02
CA ARG A 257 23.39 -15.36 7.63
C ARG A 257 23.69 -16.84 7.44
N LEU A 258 22.87 -17.54 6.65
CA LEU A 258 23.22 -18.86 6.15
C LEU A 258 24.64 -18.80 5.59
N ASP A 259 25.53 -19.68 6.05
CA ASP A 259 26.89 -19.73 5.54
C ASP A 259 26.84 -19.83 4.01
N SER A 260 27.57 -18.95 3.32
CA SER A 260 27.55 -18.87 1.86
C SER A 260 27.95 -20.20 1.17
N ALA A 261 28.54 -21.13 1.92
CA ALA A 261 28.82 -22.51 1.50
C ALA A 261 27.56 -23.39 1.41
N ALA A 262 26.58 -23.22 2.31
CA ALA A 262 25.30 -23.95 2.27
C ALA A 262 24.39 -23.46 1.14
N ILE A 263 24.46 -22.16 0.81
CA ILE A 263 23.71 -21.56 -0.31
C ILE A 263 24.25 -22.07 -1.66
N LYS A 264 25.58 -22.24 -1.80
CA LYS A 264 26.23 -22.69 -3.04
C LYS A 264 25.95 -24.15 -3.42
N ALA A 265 25.60 -25.01 -2.46
CA ALA A 265 25.32 -26.42 -2.73
C ALA A 265 23.95 -26.65 -3.40
N ASP A 266 23.04 -25.67 -3.32
CA ASP A 266 21.62 -25.83 -3.68
C ASP A 266 21.11 -24.73 -4.64
N SER A 267 21.99 -23.84 -5.13
CA SER A 267 21.59 -22.74 -6.01
C SER A 267 22.18 -22.84 -7.42
N SER A 268 21.31 -23.08 -8.41
CA SER A 268 21.44 -22.37 -9.68
C SER A 268 21.47 -20.87 -9.33
N VAL A 269 22.52 -20.13 -9.73
CA VAL A 269 22.76 -18.71 -9.43
C VAL A 269 21.45 -17.92 -9.36
N ALA A 270 20.93 -17.71 -8.14
CA ALA A 270 19.62 -17.10 -7.96
C ALA A 270 19.72 -15.62 -8.32
N THR A 271 19.09 -15.22 -9.43
CA THR A 271 19.07 -13.82 -9.86
C THR A 271 18.00 -13.08 -9.08
N PHE A 272 18.43 -12.17 -8.20
CA PHE A 272 17.53 -11.26 -7.48
C PHE A 272 17.41 -9.91 -8.20
N PRO A 273 16.23 -9.26 -8.19
CA PRO A 273 14.96 -9.73 -7.65
C PRO A 273 14.38 -10.93 -8.39
N SER A 274 13.76 -11.85 -7.62
CA SER A 274 13.13 -13.05 -8.14
C SER A 274 11.97 -12.72 -9.09
N ALA A 275 11.61 -13.67 -9.97
CA ALA A 275 10.47 -13.50 -10.88
C ALA A 275 9.16 -13.21 -10.13
N PHE A 276 8.98 -13.84 -8.96
CA PHE A 276 7.86 -13.56 -8.06
C PHE A 276 7.80 -12.08 -7.64
N ILE A 277 8.91 -11.51 -7.15
CA ILE A 277 8.94 -10.11 -6.69
C ILE A 277 8.74 -9.13 -7.86
N LYS A 278 9.25 -9.46 -9.06
CA LYS A 278 9.01 -8.66 -10.27
C LYS A 278 7.53 -8.63 -10.66
N LYS A 279 6.85 -9.78 -10.67
CA LYS A 279 5.39 -9.87 -10.91
C LYS A 279 4.60 -9.13 -9.84
N LEU A 280 4.98 -9.29 -8.57
CA LEU A 280 4.36 -8.59 -7.47
C LEU A 280 4.49 -7.06 -7.60
N ALA A 281 5.64 -6.55 -8.03
CA ALA A 281 5.84 -5.12 -8.25
C ALA A 281 4.86 -4.57 -9.30
N VAL A 282 4.64 -5.30 -10.39
CA VAL A 282 3.72 -4.90 -11.46
C VAL A 282 2.27 -4.98 -10.99
N GLU A 283 1.85 -6.12 -10.42
CA GLU A 283 0.46 -6.33 -9.98
C GLU A 283 0.05 -5.35 -8.88
N SER A 284 0.96 -5.06 -7.93
CA SER A 284 0.74 -4.08 -6.87
C SER A 284 0.99 -2.64 -7.32
N ARG A 285 1.48 -2.42 -8.54
CA ARG A 285 1.97 -1.12 -9.04
C ARG A 285 3.03 -0.49 -8.14
N GLY A 286 3.76 -1.29 -7.38
CA GLY A 286 4.77 -0.83 -6.42
C GLY A 286 4.17 -0.12 -5.21
N ILE A 287 2.89 -0.32 -4.93
CA ILE A 287 2.21 0.27 -3.77
C ILE A 287 2.51 -0.56 -2.52
N PRO A 288 3.08 0.03 -1.45
CA PRO A 288 3.57 -0.72 -0.30
C PRO A 288 2.56 -1.67 0.35
N LEU A 289 1.37 -1.18 0.73
CA LEU A 289 0.39 -2.00 1.46
C LEU A 289 -0.33 -2.99 0.56
N VAL A 290 -0.47 -2.69 -0.73
CA VAL A 290 -0.97 -3.64 -1.73
C VAL A 290 0.02 -4.79 -1.89
N ALA A 291 1.29 -4.48 -2.15
CA ALA A 291 2.35 -5.47 -2.29
C ALA A 291 2.49 -6.33 -1.01
N TRP A 292 2.49 -5.69 0.16
CA TRP A 292 2.55 -6.35 1.46
C TRP A 292 1.36 -7.28 1.68
N SER A 293 0.15 -6.86 1.32
CA SER A 293 -1.06 -7.68 1.51
C SER A 293 -1.07 -8.92 0.61
N ILE A 294 -0.58 -8.80 -0.63
CA ILE A 294 -0.44 -9.93 -1.57
C ILE A 294 0.68 -10.86 -1.12
N TRP A 295 1.84 -10.31 -0.71
CA TRP A 295 2.93 -11.08 -0.14
C TRP A 295 2.45 -11.96 1.02
N ARG A 296 1.73 -11.38 1.98
CA ARG A 296 1.17 -12.13 3.11
C ARG A 296 0.22 -13.24 2.71
N ASN A 297 -0.58 -13.04 1.66
CA ASN A 297 -1.48 -14.07 1.13
C ASN A 297 -0.74 -15.25 0.49
N SER A 298 0.46 -15.00 -0.04
CA SER A 298 1.28 -16.04 -0.67
C SER A 298 2.02 -16.96 0.31
N LEU A 299 2.14 -16.59 1.59
CA LEU A 299 2.90 -17.37 2.59
C LEU A 299 2.13 -18.62 3.06
N LYS A 300 2.81 -19.77 3.04
CA LYS A 300 2.30 -21.08 3.45
C LYS A 300 3.32 -21.84 4.30
N LEU A 301 2.83 -22.85 5.02
CA LEU A 301 3.64 -23.78 5.80
C LEU A 301 3.73 -25.14 5.12
N ALA A 302 4.81 -25.88 5.40
CA ALA A 302 5.01 -27.21 4.85
C ALA A 302 3.95 -28.21 5.38
N PRO A 303 3.60 -29.26 4.62
CA PRO A 303 2.74 -30.32 5.10
C PRO A 303 3.36 -31.00 6.34
N GLY A 304 2.52 -31.30 7.35
CA GLY A 304 2.94 -32.05 8.55
C GLY A 304 3.58 -31.22 9.67
N GLU A 305 3.86 -29.92 9.47
CA GLU A 305 4.33 -29.07 10.57
C GLU A 305 3.20 -28.76 11.57
N ASP A 306 3.47 -28.89 12.88
CA ASP A 306 2.54 -28.42 13.92
C ASP A 306 2.60 -26.89 13.99
N VAL A 307 1.58 -26.32 13.36
CA VAL A 307 1.32 -24.91 13.24
C VAL A 307 1.35 -24.15 14.58
N ALA A 308 0.88 -24.77 15.67
CA ALA A 308 0.84 -24.16 17.00
C ALA A 308 2.22 -24.23 17.68
N GLU A 309 2.96 -25.32 17.45
CA GLU A 309 4.35 -25.46 17.88
C GLU A 309 5.24 -24.42 17.20
N ILE A 310 5.09 -24.21 15.89
CA ILE A 310 5.82 -23.17 15.16
C ILE A 310 5.55 -21.78 15.75
N ALA A 311 4.28 -21.43 15.95
CA ALA A 311 3.94 -20.12 16.50
C ALA A 311 4.52 -19.92 17.92
N ARG A 312 4.58 -20.99 18.73
CA ARG A 312 5.21 -20.98 20.06
C ARG A 312 6.73 -20.86 19.98
N GLU A 313 7.39 -21.69 19.17
CA GLU A 313 8.85 -21.71 19.02
C GLU A 313 9.39 -20.42 18.41
N VAL A 314 8.66 -19.86 17.44
CA VAL A 314 9.00 -18.59 16.79
C VAL A 314 8.84 -17.41 17.75
N ALA A 315 7.95 -17.52 18.74
CA ALA A 315 7.79 -16.55 19.82
C ALA A 315 8.80 -16.72 20.98
N ASP A 316 9.48 -17.86 21.04
CA ASP A 316 10.49 -18.16 22.07
C ASP A 316 11.84 -17.54 21.70
N LYS A 317 12.29 -16.57 22.52
CA LYS A 317 13.53 -15.82 22.30
C LYS A 317 14.78 -16.66 22.56
N ASP A 318 14.67 -17.74 23.32
CA ASP A 318 15.82 -18.54 23.78
C ASP A 318 16.12 -19.74 22.85
N ALA A 319 15.22 -20.05 21.91
CA ALA A 319 15.33 -21.18 20.99
C ALA A 319 16.26 -20.91 19.77
N ALA A 320 17.08 -19.86 19.83
CA ALA A 320 17.78 -19.23 18.70
C ALA A 320 19.17 -19.81 18.37
N ALA A 321 19.80 -20.56 19.27
CA ALA A 321 21.23 -20.86 19.15
C ALA A 321 21.59 -22.14 18.34
N THR A 322 20.63 -23.01 18.02
CA THR A 322 20.94 -24.36 17.49
C THR A 322 20.00 -24.88 16.38
N ALA A 323 19.05 -24.09 15.88
CA ALA A 323 18.07 -24.56 14.90
C ALA A 323 18.50 -24.32 13.45
N THR A 324 18.30 -25.33 12.59
CA THR A 324 18.39 -25.24 11.13
C THR A 324 17.43 -24.18 10.58
N ALA A 325 17.80 -23.52 9.47
CA ALA A 325 16.98 -22.46 8.89
C ALA A 325 15.57 -22.96 8.55
N LYS A 326 14.54 -22.24 9.01
CA LYS A 326 13.15 -22.62 8.76
C LYS A 326 12.74 -22.19 7.36
N THR A 327 12.26 -23.15 6.57
CA THR A 327 11.74 -22.86 5.21
C THR A 327 10.28 -22.44 5.30
N ILE A 328 9.98 -21.26 4.78
CA ILE A 328 8.63 -20.76 4.53
C ILE A 328 8.34 -20.94 3.03
N TRP A 329 7.27 -21.65 2.74
CA TRP A 329 6.84 -21.88 1.37
C TRP A 329 5.97 -20.73 0.89
N VAL A 330 6.13 -20.38 -0.38
CA VAL A 330 5.39 -19.31 -1.02
C VAL A 330 4.72 -19.86 -2.27
N LYS A 331 3.42 -19.63 -2.41
CA LYS A 331 2.68 -20.00 -3.63
C LYS A 331 3.36 -19.42 -4.86
N ALA A 332 3.34 -20.16 -5.98
CA ALA A 332 3.69 -19.55 -7.25
C ALA A 332 2.73 -18.38 -7.52
N PHE A 333 3.21 -17.35 -8.22
CA PHE A 333 2.42 -16.11 -8.34
C PHE A 333 1.04 -16.33 -8.98
N GLY A 334 0.93 -17.26 -9.95
CA GLY A 334 -0.33 -17.60 -10.60
C GLY A 334 -1.35 -18.28 -9.68
N ASP A 335 -0.89 -18.90 -8.59
CA ASP A 335 -1.72 -19.65 -7.64
C ASP A 335 -2.10 -18.80 -6.40
N VAL A 336 -1.65 -17.54 -6.37
CA VAL A 336 -2.06 -16.57 -5.35
C VAL A 336 -3.50 -16.16 -5.64
N GLU A 337 -4.41 -16.56 -4.77
CA GLU A 337 -5.84 -16.23 -4.86
C GLU A 337 -6.04 -14.74 -4.59
N LEU A 338 -6.19 -13.95 -5.65
CA LEU A 338 -6.51 -12.53 -5.56
C LEU A 338 -8.03 -12.31 -5.64
N PRO A 339 -8.58 -11.37 -4.87
CA PRO A 339 -9.99 -10.97 -4.98
C PRO A 339 -10.38 -10.62 -6.42
N ALA A 340 -11.60 -11.01 -6.81
CA ALA A 340 -12.20 -10.66 -8.09
C ALA A 340 -13.54 -9.96 -7.86
N LEU A 341 -13.88 -8.99 -8.71
CA LEU A 341 -15.18 -8.31 -8.59
C LEU A 341 -16.32 -9.25 -8.99
N PRO A 342 -17.39 -9.33 -8.18
CA PRO A 342 -18.65 -9.92 -8.62
C PRO A 342 -19.18 -9.28 -9.92
N ALA A 343 -19.70 -10.10 -10.83
CA ALA A 343 -20.13 -9.67 -12.17
C ALA A 343 -21.34 -8.69 -12.16
N ASP A 344 -22.12 -8.64 -11.08
CA ASP A 344 -23.38 -7.90 -10.98
C ASP A 344 -23.26 -6.53 -10.28
N ILE A 345 -22.03 -6.03 -10.10
CA ILE A 345 -21.77 -4.81 -9.32
C ILE A 345 -22.31 -3.54 -10.02
N GLY A 346 -22.22 -3.49 -11.35
CA GLY A 346 -22.70 -2.40 -12.19
C GLY A 346 -22.19 -1.00 -11.78
N GLN A 347 -22.89 0.03 -12.26
CA GLN A 347 -22.50 1.43 -12.04
C GLN A 347 -22.55 1.85 -10.55
N ALA A 348 -23.53 1.33 -9.80
CA ALA A 348 -23.67 1.60 -8.37
C ALA A 348 -22.41 1.24 -7.58
N GLY A 349 -21.79 0.09 -7.90
CA GLY A 349 -20.55 -0.27 -7.25
C GLY A 349 -19.32 0.42 -7.80
N ALA A 350 -19.30 0.84 -9.07
CA ALA A 350 -18.26 1.74 -9.54
C ALA A 350 -18.23 3.05 -8.74
N PHE A 351 -19.40 3.65 -8.46
CA PHE A 351 -19.48 4.82 -7.59
C PHE A 351 -19.07 4.50 -6.15
N LEU A 352 -19.53 3.40 -5.55
CA LEU A 352 -19.08 3.01 -4.21
C LEU A 352 -17.55 2.92 -4.14
N LEU A 353 -16.91 2.22 -5.07
CA LEU A 353 -15.46 2.05 -5.10
C LEU A 353 -14.72 3.38 -5.30
N LEU A 354 -15.19 4.24 -6.20
CA LEU A 354 -14.63 5.58 -6.37
C LEU A 354 -14.69 6.40 -5.08
N PHE A 355 -15.81 6.38 -4.38
CA PHE A 355 -15.97 7.13 -3.13
C PHE A 355 -15.06 6.58 -2.04
N LEU A 356 -14.97 5.25 -1.90
CA LEU A 356 -14.06 4.63 -0.93
C LEU A 356 -12.59 4.97 -1.20
N LEU A 357 -12.18 5.04 -2.47
CA LEU A 357 -10.82 5.39 -2.85
C LEU A 357 -10.51 6.89 -2.66
N GLN A 358 -11.44 7.76 -3.04
CA GLN A 358 -11.29 9.21 -2.89
C GLN A 358 -11.27 9.64 -1.42
N HIS A 359 -12.05 8.99 -0.56
CA HIS A 359 -12.12 9.34 0.86
C HIS A 359 -11.13 8.57 1.75
N ASP A 360 -10.40 7.60 1.18
CA ASP A 360 -9.62 6.63 1.97
C ASP A 360 -10.50 6.00 3.07
N GLY A 361 -11.68 5.52 2.66
CA GLY A 361 -12.67 4.89 3.51
C GLY A 361 -13.77 5.79 4.08
N LEU A 362 -14.91 5.18 4.38
CA LEU A 362 -16.13 5.86 4.82
C LEU A 362 -16.86 5.05 5.89
N LYS A 363 -17.47 5.74 6.87
CA LYS A 363 -18.38 5.09 7.83
C LYS A 363 -19.69 4.67 7.15
N THR A 364 -20.36 3.66 7.70
CA THR A 364 -21.58 3.08 7.12
C THR A 364 -22.68 4.11 6.87
N ASP A 365 -22.94 5.01 7.82
CA ASP A 365 -23.91 6.10 7.71
C ASP A 365 -23.55 7.06 6.56
N VAL A 366 -22.27 7.42 6.46
CA VAL A 366 -21.76 8.27 5.38
C VAL A 366 -21.92 7.63 4.00
N VAL A 367 -21.65 6.32 3.88
CA VAL A 367 -21.86 5.58 2.63
C VAL A 367 -23.32 5.68 2.18
N PHE A 368 -24.27 5.45 3.10
CA PHE A 368 -25.70 5.50 2.80
C PHE A 368 -26.17 6.90 2.42
N ASP A 369 -25.64 7.93 3.07
CA ASP A 369 -25.99 9.32 2.78
C ASP A 369 -25.42 9.79 1.44
N LEU A 370 -24.21 9.35 1.06
CA LEU A 370 -23.53 9.83 -0.15
C LEU A 370 -24.03 9.14 -1.43
N LEU A 371 -24.30 7.84 -1.40
CA LEU A 371 -24.55 7.08 -2.63
C LEU A 371 -25.97 7.21 -3.17
N SER A 372 -26.89 7.91 -2.48
CA SER A 372 -28.28 8.17 -2.96
C SER A 372 -28.99 6.92 -3.54
N LEU A 373 -28.64 5.74 -3.05
CA LEU A 373 -29.19 4.45 -3.44
C LEU A 373 -30.08 3.91 -2.32
N GLU A 374 -31.01 3.01 -2.67
CA GLU A 374 -31.82 2.32 -1.69
C GLU A 374 -30.94 1.54 -0.69
N LYS A 375 -31.21 1.72 0.60
CA LYS A 375 -30.37 1.19 1.69
C LYS A 375 -30.20 -0.33 1.59
N ASP A 376 -31.27 -1.07 1.31
CA ASP A 376 -31.22 -2.54 1.21
C ASP A 376 -30.31 -2.99 0.05
N ARG A 377 -30.34 -2.26 -1.07
CA ARG A 377 -29.45 -2.51 -2.21
C ARG A 377 -28.00 -2.24 -1.86
N LEU A 378 -27.71 -1.14 -1.13
CA LEU A 378 -26.37 -0.82 -0.65
C LEU A 378 -25.84 -1.86 0.34
N ILE A 379 -26.67 -2.30 1.29
CA ILE A 379 -26.32 -3.37 2.23
C ILE A 379 -25.97 -4.65 1.47
N GLY A 380 -26.80 -5.04 0.50
CA GLY A 380 -26.54 -6.20 -0.35
C GLY A 380 -25.22 -6.07 -1.12
N LEU A 381 -24.93 -4.88 -1.67
CA LEU A 381 -23.70 -4.61 -2.41
C LEU A 381 -22.45 -4.68 -1.52
N LEU A 382 -22.49 -4.02 -0.35
CA LEU A 382 -21.40 -4.04 0.63
C LEU A 382 -21.10 -5.47 1.08
N ASN A 383 -22.13 -6.25 1.40
CA ASN A 383 -21.97 -7.66 1.81
C ASN A 383 -21.36 -8.52 0.69
N ARG A 384 -21.76 -8.33 -0.58
CA ARG A 384 -21.19 -9.08 -1.71
C ARG A 384 -19.73 -8.72 -1.94
N MET A 385 -19.39 -7.43 -1.96
CA MET A 385 -18.01 -6.97 -2.13
C MET A 385 -17.11 -7.40 -0.96
N GLN A 386 -17.62 -7.39 0.27
CA GLN A 386 -16.87 -7.84 1.44
C GLN A 386 -16.60 -9.35 1.38
N LYS A 387 -17.62 -10.16 1.05
CA LYS A 387 -17.45 -11.61 0.86
C LYS A 387 -16.46 -11.94 -0.25
N ALA A 388 -16.43 -11.14 -1.31
CA ALA A 388 -15.47 -11.26 -2.40
C ALA A 388 -14.05 -10.77 -2.04
N GLY A 389 -13.85 -10.18 -0.85
CA GLY A 389 -12.57 -9.63 -0.43
C GLY A 389 -12.18 -8.32 -1.12
N ILE A 390 -13.12 -7.65 -1.81
CA ILE A 390 -12.88 -6.38 -2.54
C ILE A 390 -12.86 -5.18 -1.59
N ILE A 391 -13.72 -5.22 -0.57
CA ILE A 391 -13.76 -4.20 0.49
C ILE A 391 -13.66 -4.86 1.86
N VAL A 392 -13.25 -4.09 2.86
CA VAL A 392 -13.23 -4.50 4.26
C VAL A 392 -13.99 -3.48 5.10
N ASN A 393 -14.58 -3.94 6.21
CA ASN A 393 -15.07 -3.07 7.27
C ASN A 393 -14.16 -3.27 8.48
N GLU A 394 -13.39 -2.25 8.80
CA GLU A 394 -12.47 -2.26 9.93
C GLU A 394 -12.80 -1.06 10.82
N ASN A 395 -13.13 -1.32 12.09
CA ASN A 395 -13.52 -0.30 13.06
C ASN A 395 -14.67 0.61 12.56
N GLU A 396 -15.72 0.01 11.99
CA GLU A 396 -16.89 0.72 11.41
C GLU A 396 -16.58 1.60 10.20
N VAL A 397 -15.42 1.42 9.56
CA VAL A 397 -15.04 2.12 8.34
C VAL A 397 -14.90 1.14 7.19
N TRP A 398 -15.72 1.32 6.16
CA TRP A 398 -15.61 0.63 4.88
C TRP A 398 -14.43 1.17 4.10
N ARG A 399 -13.57 0.28 3.57
CA ARG A 399 -12.39 0.62 2.76
C ARG A 399 -12.27 -0.37 1.61
N ALA A 400 -11.66 0.06 0.51
CA ALA A 400 -11.12 -0.89 -0.46
C ALA A 400 -10.12 -1.81 0.26
N SER A 401 -10.12 -3.11 -0.01
CA SER A 401 -9.08 -3.96 0.55
C SER A 401 -7.78 -3.75 -0.25
N TRP A 402 -6.62 -3.86 0.40
CA TRP A 402 -5.35 -3.76 -0.32
C TRP A 402 -5.17 -4.90 -1.35
N GLN A 403 -5.63 -6.11 -1.03
CA GLN A 403 -5.56 -7.26 -1.95
C GLN A 403 -6.53 -7.12 -3.13
N GLY A 404 -7.69 -6.48 -2.92
CA GLY A 404 -8.70 -6.26 -3.95
C GLY A 404 -8.44 -5.03 -4.81
N TYR A 405 -7.51 -4.16 -4.40
CA TYR A 405 -7.20 -2.93 -5.13
C TYR A 405 -6.82 -3.15 -6.61
N PRO A 406 -5.99 -4.15 -6.99
CA PRO A 406 -5.71 -4.41 -8.40
C PRO A 406 -6.97 -4.71 -9.22
N ALA A 407 -7.89 -5.52 -8.66
CA ALA A 407 -9.15 -5.85 -9.33
C ALA A 407 -10.08 -4.63 -9.43
N ILE A 408 -10.15 -3.80 -8.38
CA ILE A 408 -10.90 -2.53 -8.40
C ILE A 408 -10.41 -1.62 -9.52
N ARG A 409 -9.08 -1.47 -9.67
CA ARG A 409 -8.50 -0.63 -10.73
C ARG A 409 -8.85 -1.14 -12.11
N ARG A 410 -8.72 -2.45 -12.35
CA ARG A 410 -9.08 -3.07 -13.64
C ARG A 410 -10.55 -2.81 -13.99
N PHE A 411 -11.44 -3.05 -13.03
CA PHE A 411 -12.87 -2.77 -13.21
C PHE A 411 -13.14 -1.28 -13.48
N LEU A 412 -12.56 -0.35 -12.72
CA LEU A 412 -12.76 1.08 -12.96
C LEU A 412 -12.19 1.53 -14.32
N ALA A 413 -11.12 0.89 -14.81
CA ALA A 413 -10.60 1.14 -16.15
C ALA A 413 -11.57 0.66 -17.24
N GLU A 414 -12.13 -0.56 -17.09
CA GLU A 414 -13.12 -1.12 -18.01
C GLU A 414 -14.43 -0.30 -18.06
N GLN A 415 -14.73 0.46 -17.01
CA GLN A 415 -15.90 1.34 -16.92
C GLN A 415 -15.62 2.81 -17.29
N ASP A 416 -14.46 3.12 -17.90
CA ASP A 416 -14.04 4.50 -18.22
C ASP A 416 -14.08 5.45 -17.00
N HIS A 417 -13.78 4.91 -15.82
CA HIS A 417 -13.79 5.60 -14.54
C HIS A 417 -12.41 5.62 -13.85
N LEU A 418 -11.36 5.17 -14.54
CA LEU A 418 -9.99 5.27 -14.04
C LEU A 418 -9.49 6.72 -14.09
N GLN A 419 -9.45 7.37 -12.93
CA GLN A 419 -9.02 8.76 -12.80
C GLN A 419 -7.55 8.90 -12.38
N ASP A 420 -7.01 7.88 -11.71
CA ASP A 420 -5.68 7.89 -11.13
C ASP A 420 -4.66 7.21 -12.05
N ALA A 421 -3.57 7.89 -12.37
CA ALA A 421 -2.49 7.33 -13.20
C ALA A 421 -1.41 6.61 -12.38
N MET A 422 -1.43 6.74 -11.04
CA MET A 422 -0.41 6.19 -10.13
C MET A 422 -0.59 4.71 -9.83
#